data_AF-A0A2V8SJ33-F1
#
_entry.id   AF-A0A2V8SJ33-F1
#
_cell.length_a   1.000
_cell.length_b   1.000
_cell.length_c   1.000
_cell.angle_alpha   90.00
_cell.angle_beta   90.00
_cell.angle_gamma   90.00
#
_symmetry.space_group_name_H-M   'P 1'
#
loop_
_entity.id
_entity.type
_entity.pdbx_description
1 polymer ?
#
loop_
_entity_poly.entity_id
_entity_poly.type
_entity_poly.pdbx_seq_one_letter_code
_entity_poly.pdbx_strand_id
1 'polypeptide(L)'
;MKAAAWLQAGRLKEAIEELEITERLEKAGEFTPQYLRGLPLLRLNRNYEAAREFTKILNFRGEAPLSSLYPLAYQGKARATKDKADYEKFFEIWKDADKDMPALVAARSEYEALA
;
A
#
# COMPACT_ATOMS: atom_id res chain seq x y z
N MET A 1 -8.38 12.73 -7.46
CA MET A 1 -7.16 13.33 -6.89
C MET A 1 -6.06 13.39 -7.93
N LYS A 2 -5.27 14.47 -8.01
CA LYS A 2 -4.17 14.62 -8.99
C LYS A 2 -3.00 13.65 -8.74
N ALA A 3 -2.80 13.24 -7.48
CA ALA A 3 -1.74 12.30 -7.08
C ALA A 3 -1.75 10.99 -7.88
N ALA A 4 -2.92 10.38 -8.11
CA ALA A 4 -3.03 9.16 -8.92
C ALA A 4 -2.59 9.38 -10.37
N ALA A 5 -2.93 10.53 -10.97
CA ALA A 5 -2.50 10.89 -12.31
C ALA A 5 -0.98 11.10 -12.38
N TRP A 6 -0.38 11.72 -11.36
CA TRP A 6 1.06 11.90 -11.28
C TRP A 6 1.82 10.58 -11.08
N LEU A 7 1.25 9.62 -10.35
CA LEU A 7 1.82 8.27 -10.24
C LEU A 7 1.85 7.52 -11.56
N GLN A 8 0.78 7.65 -12.36
CA GLN A 8 0.73 7.07 -13.70
C GLN A 8 1.75 7.75 -14.64
N ALA A 9 1.96 9.05 -14.48
CA ALA A 9 2.94 9.81 -15.25
C ALA A 9 4.39 9.69 -14.74
N GLY A 10 4.66 8.89 -13.70
CA GLY A 10 6.00 8.75 -13.11
C GLY A 10 6.51 9.99 -12.35
N ARG A 11 5.64 10.97 -12.09
CA ARG A 11 5.94 12.21 -11.37
C ARG A 11 5.86 11.99 -9.86
N LEU A 12 6.84 11.23 -9.34
CA LEU A 12 6.79 10.68 -7.99
C LEU A 12 6.91 11.75 -6.89
N LYS A 13 7.73 12.79 -7.11
CA LYS A 13 7.91 13.86 -6.13
C LYS A 13 6.65 14.69 -5.99
N GLU A 14 6.06 15.07 -7.12
CA GLU A 14 4.81 15.81 -7.14
C GLU A 14 3.67 15.00 -6.51
N ALA A 15 3.60 13.68 -6.79
CA ALA A 15 2.64 12.80 -6.13
C ALA A 15 2.74 12.84 -4.60
N ILE A 16 3.95 12.95 -4.04
CA ILE A 16 4.17 13.08 -2.60
C ILE A 16 3.73 14.47 -2.11
N GLU A 17 4.17 15.55 -2.76
CA GLU A 17 3.87 16.93 -2.36
C GLU A 17 2.36 17.24 -2.32
N GLU A 18 1.57 16.78 -3.30
CA GLU A 18 0.10 16.95 -3.24
C GLU A 18 -0.54 16.19 -2.08
N LEU A 19 0.01 15.02 -1.74
CA LEU A 19 -0.52 14.22 -0.65
C LEU A 19 -0.08 14.76 0.72
N GLU A 20 1.05 15.45 0.85
CA GLU A 20 1.44 16.16 2.07
C GLU A 20 0.40 17.22 2.47
N ILE A 21 -0.19 17.92 1.49
CA ILE A 21 -1.25 18.92 1.73
C ILE A 21 -2.52 18.26 2.32
N THR A 22 -2.74 16.98 2.04
CA THR A 22 -3.93 16.23 2.49
C THR A 22 -3.75 15.49 3.83
N GLU A 23 -2.58 15.58 4.50
CA GLU A 23 -2.32 14.83 5.74
C GLU A 23 -3.35 15.15 6.85
N ARG A 24 -3.85 16.40 6.90
CA ARG A 24 -4.88 16.83 7.86
C ARG A 24 -6.29 16.29 7.56
N LEU A 25 -6.54 15.83 6.34
CA LEU A 25 -7.84 15.33 5.89
C LEU A 25 -7.83 13.81 5.65
N GLU A 26 -6.80 13.11 6.14
CA GLU A 26 -6.62 11.68 5.94
C GLU A 26 -7.87 10.86 6.30
N LYS A 27 -8.50 11.15 7.44
CA LYS A 27 -9.74 10.48 7.87
C LYS A 27 -10.93 10.66 6.91
N ALA A 28 -10.96 11.75 6.13
CA ALA A 28 -12.03 11.99 5.15
C ALA A 28 -11.81 11.18 3.85
N GLY A 29 -10.61 10.66 3.62
CA GLY A 29 -10.25 9.85 2.45
C GLY A 29 -10.16 8.34 2.75
N GLU A 30 -10.60 7.91 3.94
CA GLU A 30 -10.38 6.56 4.47
C GLU A 30 -8.88 6.18 4.34
N PHE A 31 -8.58 5.07 3.65
CA PHE A 31 -7.21 4.57 3.44
C PHE A 31 -6.52 5.11 2.18
N THR A 32 -7.24 5.87 1.34
CA THR A 32 -6.75 6.26 0.02
C THR A 32 -5.51 7.15 0.06
N PRO A 33 -5.46 8.22 0.90
CA PRO A 33 -4.31 9.13 0.92
C PRO A 33 -3.01 8.42 1.31
N GLN A 34 -3.03 7.60 2.36
CA GLN A 34 -1.87 6.87 2.84
C GLN A 34 -1.42 5.82 1.82
N TYR A 35 -2.37 5.09 1.22
CA TYR A 35 -2.05 4.10 0.20
C TYR A 35 -1.36 4.75 -1.01
N LEU A 36 -1.93 5.85 -1.53
CA LEU A 36 -1.34 6.58 -2.65
C LEU A 36 0.01 7.22 -2.31
N ARG A 37 0.25 7.59 -1.05
CA ARG A 37 1.55 8.14 -0.62
C ARG A 37 2.63 7.06 -0.49
N GLY A 38 2.26 5.85 -0.08
CA GLY A 38 3.18 4.72 0.02
C GLY A 38 3.75 4.26 -1.33
N LEU A 39 2.97 4.32 -2.41
CA LEU A 39 3.39 3.88 -3.75
C LEU A 39 4.62 4.63 -4.33
N PRO A 40 4.66 5.97 -4.40
CA PRO A 40 5.83 6.69 -4.88
C PRO A 40 7.02 6.55 -3.93
N LEU A 41 6.78 6.45 -2.61
CA LEU A 41 7.84 6.21 -1.63
C LEU A 41 8.55 4.87 -1.89
N LEU A 42 7.80 3.79 -2.17
CA LEU A 42 8.37 2.51 -2.60
C LEU A 42 9.24 2.66 -3.86
N ARG A 43 8.71 3.34 -4.89
CA ARG A 43 9.43 3.54 -6.17
C ARG A 43 10.70 4.37 -6.03
N LEU A 44 10.77 5.24 -5.01
CA LEU A 44 11.95 6.04 -4.67
C LEU A 44 12.90 5.34 -3.68
N ASN A 45 12.66 4.05 -3.34
CA ASN A 45 13.39 3.31 -2.31
C ASN A 45 13.35 3.96 -0.91
N ARG A 46 12.36 4.81 -0.62
CA ARG A 46 12.10 5.41 0.70
C ARG A 46 11.33 4.42 1.58
N ASN A 47 11.94 3.26 1.81
CA ASN A 47 11.27 2.08 2.36
C ASN A 47 10.71 2.29 3.77
N TYR A 48 11.45 2.96 4.65
CA TYR A 48 10.95 3.27 6.01
C TYR A 48 9.67 4.11 5.98
N GLU A 49 9.63 5.10 5.11
CA GLU A 49 8.51 6.02 4.98
C GLU A 49 7.31 5.35 4.32
N ALA A 50 7.55 4.52 3.29
CA ALA A 50 6.52 3.69 2.68
C ALA A 50 5.88 2.75 3.71
N ALA A 51 6.70 2.03 4.49
CA ALA A 51 6.22 1.14 5.53
C ALA A 51 5.37 1.89 6.57
N ARG A 52 5.77 3.12 6.95
CA ARG A 52 5.00 3.97 7.86
C ARG A 52 3.62 4.32 7.29
N GLU A 53 3.53 4.70 6.01
CA GLU A 53 2.24 5.01 5.36
C GLU A 53 1.31 3.80 5.31
N PHE A 54 1.80 2.62 4.94
CA PHE A 54 0.98 1.40 4.96
C PHE A 54 0.59 0.99 6.39
N THR A 55 1.47 1.19 7.37
CA THR A 55 1.16 0.91 8.79
C THR A 55 0.04 1.81 9.32
N LYS A 56 -0.07 3.06 8.85
CA LYS A 56 -1.21 3.93 9.20
C LYS A 56 -2.53 3.25 8.85
N ILE A 57 -2.67 2.66 7.66
CA ILE A 57 -3.87 1.92 7.25
C ILE A 57 -4.13 0.71 8.16
N LEU A 58 -3.08 -0.08 8.42
CA LEU A 58 -3.20 -1.34 9.17
C LEU A 58 -3.63 -1.12 10.63
N ASN A 59 -3.32 0.04 11.21
CA ASN A 59 -3.73 0.43 12.56
C ASN A 59 -5.24 0.72 12.69
N PHE A 60 -5.99 0.84 11.59
CA PHE A 60 -7.41 1.22 11.60
C PHE A 60 -8.32 0.21 10.91
N ARG A 61 -8.19 -1.09 11.21
CA ARG A 61 -8.99 -2.17 10.60
C ARG A 61 -10.52 -1.92 10.57
N GLY A 62 -11.06 -1.21 11.56
CA GLY A 62 -12.49 -0.93 11.67
C GLY A 62 -13.01 0.26 10.87
N GLU A 63 -12.12 1.06 10.27
CA GLU A 63 -12.51 2.31 9.58
C GLU A 63 -13.25 2.04 8.26
N ALA A 64 -12.73 1.14 7.43
CA ALA A 64 -13.36 0.75 6.17
C ALA A 64 -13.27 -0.79 5.98
N PRO A 65 -14.15 -1.57 6.63
CA PRO A 65 -14.07 -3.04 6.68
C PRO A 65 -14.15 -3.75 5.32
N LEU A 66 -14.75 -3.12 4.32
CA LEU A 66 -14.90 -3.65 2.96
C LEU A 66 -13.83 -3.12 2.00
N SER A 67 -12.88 -2.31 2.48
CA SER A 67 -11.87 -1.71 1.62
C SER A 67 -10.85 -2.74 1.15
N SER A 68 -10.64 -2.81 -0.17
CA SER A 68 -9.54 -3.56 -0.75
C SER A 68 -8.16 -2.98 -0.41
N LEU A 69 -8.10 -1.71 0.06
CA LEU A 69 -6.83 -1.08 0.41
C LEU A 69 -6.23 -1.63 1.71
N TYR A 70 -7.05 -2.17 2.62
CA TYR A 70 -6.57 -2.77 3.85
C TYR A 70 -5.65 -3.98 3.62
N PRO A 71 -6.08 -5.04 2.89
CA PRO A 71 -5.18 -6.13 2.53
C PRO A 71 -4.01 -5.64 1.65
N LEU A 72 -4.23 -4.74 0.68
CA LEU A 72 -3.14 -4.21 -0.15
C LEU A 72 -2.08 -3.44 0.65
N ALA A 73 -2.42 -2.89 1.83
CA ALA A 73 -1.45 -2.27 2.72
C ALA A 73 -0.49 -3.28 3.33
N TYR A 74 -0.92 -4.52 3.61
CA TYR A 74 0.00 -5.59 4.01
C TYR A 74 1.02 -5.88 2.90
N GLN A 75 0.58 -6.04 1.65
CA GLN A 75 1.49 -6.22 0.50
C GLN A 75 2.44 -5.03 0.34
N GLY A 76 1.94 -3.79 0.42
CA GLY A 76 2.75 -2.58 0.33
C GLY A 76 3.81 -2.50 1.43
N LYS A 77 3.44 -2.84 2.67
CA LYS A 77 4.37 -2.90 3.80
C LYS A 77 5.41 -4.00 3.60
N ALA A 78 5.00 -5.20 3.17
CA ALA A 78 5.89 -6.32 2.90
C ALA A 78 6.96 -5.98 1.84
N ARG A 79 6.58 -5.26 0.78
CA ARG A 79 7.53 -4.76 -0.24
C ARG A 79 8.57 -3.79 0.35
N ALA A 80 8.15 -2.94 1.28
CA ALA A 80 9.02 -1.97 1.93
C ALA A 80 9.97 -2.63 2.95
N THR A 81 9.46 -3.56 3.76
CA THR A 81 10.19 -4.19 4.87
C THR A 81 10.93 -5.46 4.47
N LYS A 82 10.56 -6.06 3.34
CA LYS A 82 10.97 -7.41 2.93
C LYS A 82 10.61 -8.48 3.99
N ASP A 83 9.49 -8.28 4.68
CA ASP A 83 9.01 -9.19 5.72
C ASP A 83 7.99 -10.19 5.15
N LYS A 84 8.29 -11.49 5.31
CA LYS A 84 7.41 -12.59 4.91
C LYS A 84 6.11 -12.63 5.72
N ALA A 85 6.12 -12.20 6.98
CA ALA A 85 4.94 -12.23 7.83
C ALA A 85 3.81 -11.31 7.31
N ASP A 86 4.19 -10.17 6.69
CA ASP A 86 3.21 -9.25 6.09
C ASP A 86 2.57 -9.86 4.82
N TYR A 87 3.32 -10.59 4.00
CA TYR A 87 2.75 -11.36 2.87
C TYR A 87 1.83 -12.48 3.35
N GLU A 88 2.19 -13.20 4.42
CA GLU A 88 1.35 -14.25 4.99
C GLU A 88 0.01 -13.69 5.46
N LYS A 89 0.01 -12.51 6.10
CA LYS A 89 -1.23 -11.81 6.46
C LYS A 89 -2.04 -11.36 5.25
N PHE A 90 -1.39 -10.90 4.19
CA PHE A 90 -2.07 -10.60 2.93
C PHE A 90 -2.78 -11.84 2.36
N PHE A 91 -2.10 -13.00 2.31
CA PHE A 91 -2.69 -14.25 1.83
C PHE A 91 -3.80 -14.79 2.74
N GLU A 92 -3.70 -14.62 4.05
CA GLU A 92 -4.73 -15.01 5.01
C GLU A 92 -6.04 -14.24 4.77
N ILE A 93 -5.95 -12.93 4.54
CA ILE A 93 -7.12 -12.06 4.31
C ILE A 93 -7.76 -12.35 2.95
N TRP A 94 -6.97 -12.62 1.91
CA TRP A 94 -7.43 -12.90 0.56
C TRP A 94 -7.30 -14.37 0.14
N LYS A 95 -7.50 -15.29 1.09
CA LYS A 95 -7.39 -16.74 0.87
C LYS A 95 -8.40 -17.29 -0.14
N ASP A 96 -9.57 -16.65 -0.23
CA ASP A 96 -10.69 -17.06 -1.11
C ASP A 96 -10.85 -16.15 -2.34
N ALA A 97 -9.93 -15.20 -2.56
CA ALA A 97 -9.96 -14.35 -3.75
C ALA A 97 -9.49 -15.11 -5.00
N ASP A 98 -9.88 -14.63 -6.18
CA ASP A 98 -9.50 -15.23 -7.45
C ASP A 98 -7.98 -15.36 -7.58
N LYS A 99 -7.51 -16.57 -7.88
CA LYS A 99 -6.08 -16.92 -7.81
C LYS A 99 -5.22 -16.14 -8.79
N ASP A 100 -5.81 -15.68 -9.89
CA ASP A 100 -5.21 -14.92 -10.97
C ASP A 100 -5.30 -13.39 -10.76
N MET A 101 -5.86 -12.93 -9.64
CA MET A 101 -5.85 -11.52 -9.28
C MET A 101 -4.40 -10.99 -9.32
N PRO A 102 -4.11 -9.91 -10.08
CA PRO A 102 -2.73 -9.45 -10.29
C PRO A 102 -1.94 -9.17 -9.00
N ALA A 103 -2.61 -8.68 -7.96
CA ALA A 103 -1.99 -8.42 -6.66
C ALA A 103 -1.53 -9.72 -5.96
N LEU A 104 -2.33 -10.79 -6.03
CA LEU A 104 -2.00 -12.10 -5.46
C LEU A 104 -0.87 -12.79 -6.24
N VAL A 105 -0.90 -12.70 -7.57
CA VAL A 105 0.17 -13.23 -8.43
C VAL A 105 1.49 -12.53 -8.12
N ALA A 106 1.49 -11.20 -8.05
CA ALA A 106 2.68 -10.42 -7.70
C ALA A 106 3.19 -10.78 -6.30
N ALA A 107 2.31 -10.81 -5.28
CA ALA A 107 2.70 -11.12 -3.91
C ALA A 107 3.33 -12.51 -3.75
N ARG A 108 2.84 -13.53 -4.47
CA ARG A 108 3.44 -14.88 -4.44
C ARG A 108 4.85 -14.87 -5.00
N SER A 109 5.05 -14.27 -6.17
CA SER A 109 6.37 -14.13 -6.78
C SER A 109 7.33 -13.34 -5.89
N GLU A 110 6.85 -12.25 -5.26
CA GLU A 110 7.64 -11.43 -4.35
C GLU A 110 8.02 -12.20 -3.07
N TYR A 111 7.09 -12.98 -2.50
CA TYR A 111 7.33 -13.80 -1.30
C TYR A 111 8.37 -14.90 -1.55
N GLU A 112 8.27 -15.59 -2.68
CA GLU A 112 9.22 -16.63 -3.09
C GLU A 112 10.63 -16.06 -3.29
N ALA A 113 10.75 -14.84 -3.82
CA ALA A 113 12.03 -14.16 -4.01
C ALA A 113 12.71 -13.70 -2.71
N LEU A 114 12.02 -13.77 -1.56
CA LEU A 114 12.59 -13.51 -0.24
C LEU A 114 13.16 -14.78 0.44
N ALA A 115 13.13 -15.93 -0.25
CA ALA A 115 13.72 -17.19 0.22
C ALA A 115 15.23 -17.25 0.01
#